data_AF-A0A150U2D8-F1
#
_entry.id   AF-A0A150U2D8-F1
#
_cell.length_a   1.000
_cell.length_b   1.000
_cell.length_c   1.000
_cell.angle_alpha   90.00
_cell.angle_beta   90.00
_cell.angle_gamma   90.00
#
_symmetry.space_group_name_H-M   'P 1'
#
loop_
_entity.id
_entity.type
_entity.pdbx_description
1 polymer ?
#
loop_
_entity_poly.entity_id
_entity_poly.type
_entity_poly.pdbx_seq_one_letter_code
_entity_poly.pdbx_strand_id
1 'polypeptide(L)'
;MLYINYLTFPLVTVTGVLLLGAWYVARAEQREDHRRAFAAAFGAGGLILAVTGFHLTFTWPIPAQYNIAFGEPLAYFGTLLVIGSAALSRGVDLGPVSVLGALGGVTNLVVAAAIFRYRLTSITMTATMMFGASGLAAVLFPFRSGSRLVRSSVAVLLLIAGALFGVTACGAYLHHLAPGSFDRWIPAQARGASAARE
;
A
#
# COMPACT_ATOMS: atom_id res chain seq x y z
N MET A 1 -18.59 -6.36 17.67
CA MET A 1 -18.38 -4.90 17.49
C MET A 1 -18.19 -4.61 16.02
N LEU A 2 -18.74 -3.50 15.54
CA LEU A 2 -18.74 -3.11 14.13
C LEU A 2 -17.61 -2.09 13.92
N TYR A 3 -16.60 -2.48 13.15
CA TYR A 3 -15.35 -1.75 12.94
C TYR A 3 -15.48 -0.77 11.76
N ILE A 4 -14.85 0.40 11.83
CA ILE A 4 -14.77 1.32 10.68
C ILE A 4 -13.66 0.81 9.75
N ASN A 5 -14.02 -0.11 8.85
CA ASN A 5 -13.10 -0.66 7.89
C ASN A 5 -13.02 0.22 6.63
N TYR A 6 -12.10 1.19 6.65
CA TYR A 6 -11.79 2.02 5.47
C TYR A 6 -10.58 1.49 4.69
N LEU A 7 -10.11 0.26 4.93
CA LEU A 7 -8.89 -0.31 4.35
C LEU A 7 -8.91 -0.34 2.81
N THR A 8 -10.09 -0.33 2.19
CA THR A 8 -10.26 -0.20 0.73
C THR A 8 -9.58 1.06 0.16
N PHE A 9 -9.54 2.15 0.92
CA PHE A 9 -8.95 3.42 0.49
C PHE A 9 -7.40 3.38 0.40
N PRO A 10 -6.65 2.97 1.43
CA PRO A 10 -5.21 2.75 1.30
C PRO A 10 -4.88 1.61 0.34
N LEU A 11 -5.74 0.60 0.17
CA LEU A 11 -5.51 -0.47 -0.82
C LEU A 11 -5.53 0.05 -2.27
N VAL A 12 -6.49 0.89 -2.65
CA VAL A 12 -6.47 1.49 -3.99
C VAL A 12 -5.31 2.47 -4.16
N THR A 13 -4.94 3.15 -3.08
CA THR A 13 -3.80 4.08 -3.09
C THR A 13 -2.48 3.34 -3.31
N VAL A 14 -2.25 2.22 -2.59
CA VAL A 14 -1.04 1.40 -2.75
C VAL A 14 -0.98 0.80 -4.16
N THR A 15 -2.11 0.36 -4.72
CA THR A 15 -2.20 -0.05 -6.13
C THR A 15 -1.69 1.05 -7.07
N GLY A 16 -2.23 2.26 -6.94
CA GLY A 16 -1.86 3.38 -7.80
C GLY A 16 -0.37 3.70 -7.73
N VAL A 17 0.19 3.85 -6.53
CA VAL A 17 1.61 4.20 -6.38
C VAL A 17 2.56 3.07 -6.80
N LEU A 18 2.18 1.80 -6.65
CA LEU A 18 2.99 0.67 -7.14
C LEU A 18 2.99 0.61 -8.66
N LEU A 19 1.84 0.81 -9.32
CA LEU A 19 1.76 0.86 -10.78
C LEU A 19 2.52 2.07 -11.35
N LEU A 20 2.41 3.23 -10.70
CA LEU A 20 3.22 4.41 -11.05
C LEU A 20 4.71 4.14 -10.82
N GLY A 21 5.07 3.45 -9.74
CA GLY A 21 6.45 3.02 -9.47
C GLY A 21 7.00 2.11 -10.56
N ALA A 22 6.20 1.13 -11.00
CA ALA A 22 6.56 0.24 -12.10
C ALA A 22 6.83 1.02 -13.39
N TRP A 23 5.94 1.96 -13.74
CA TRP A 23 6.12 2.83 -14.91
C TRP A 23 7.35 3.74 -14.76
N TYR A 24 7.53 4.33 -13.59
CA TYR A 24 8.66 5.21 -13.29
C TYR A 24 9.98 4.49 -13.53
N VAL A 25 10.18 3.33 -12.88
CA VAL A 25 11.41 2.53 -12.99
C VAL A 25 11.62 1.99 -14.41
N ALA A 26 10.55 1.61 -15.10
CA ALA A 26 10.65 1.04 -16.44
C ALA A 26 11.00 2.07 -17.53
N ARG A 27 10.47 3.31 -17.43
CA ARG A 27 10.52 4.28 -18.53
C ARG A 27 10.78 5.72 -18.11
N ALA A 28 10.24 6.19 -16.99
CA ALA A 28 10.25 7.62 -16.67
C ALA A 28 11.51 8.08 -15.94
N GLU A 29 12.21 7.20 -15.22
CA GLU A 29 13.43 7.54 -14.48
C GLU A 29 14.55 8.07 -15.41
N GLN A 30 14.53 7.68 -16.69
CA GLN A 30 15.49 8.15 -17.69
C GLN A 30 15.11 9.50 -18.33
N ARG A 31 13.95 10.08 -17.97
CA ARG A 31 13.44 11.30 -18.60
C ARG A 31 13.21 12.39 -17.55
N GLU A 32 13.95 13.49 -17.68
CA GLU A 32 13.92 14.58 -16.70
C GLU A 32 12.61 15.39 -16.71
N ASP A 33 11.94 15.44 -17.87
CA ASP A 33 10.64 16.08 -18.09
C ASP A 33 9.52 15.52 -17.19
N HIS A 34 9.57 14.23 -16.88
CA HIS A 34 8.54 13.55 -16.08
C HIS A 34 8.79 13.60 -14.56
N ARG A 35 9.98 13.98 -14.10
CA ARG A 35 10.41 13.85 -12.70
C ARG A 35 9.45 14.51 -11.71
N ARG A 36 9.01 15.74 -12.00
CA ARG A 36 8.14 16.53 -11.13
C ARG A 36 6.70 15.98 -11.05
N ALA A 37 6.17 15.46 -12.17
CA ALA A 37 4.82 14.88 -12.20
C ALA A 37 4.75 13.60 -11.36
N PHE A 38 5.75 12.72 -11.49
CA PHE A 38 5.85 11.53 -10.64
C PHE A 38 6.09 11.88 -9.17
N ALA A 39 6.92 12.89 -8.88
CA ALA A 39 7.10 13.37 -7.52
C ALA A 39 5.77 13.81 -6.89
N ALA A 40 4.96 14.60 -7.58
CA ALA A 40 3.66 15.04 -7.08
C ALA A 40 2.72 13.84 -6.80
N ALA A 41 2.65 12.88 -7.73
CA ALA A 41 1.81 11.69 -7.57
C ALA A 41 2.27 10.81 -6.39
N PHE A 42 3.57 10.55 -6.27
CA PHE A 42 4.13 9.80 -5.12
C PHE A 42 3.94 10.55 -3.80
N GLY A 43 4.03 11.88 -3.80
CA GLY A 43 3.80 12.69 -2.60
C GLY A 43 2.35 12.61 -2.13
N ALA A 44 1.39 12.76 -3.06
CA ALA A 44 -0.04 12.64 -2.74
C ALA A 44 -0.41 11.24 -2.24
N GLY A 45 0.01 10.19 -2.96
CA GLY A 45 -0.20 8.81 -2.54
C GLY A 45 0.50 8.50 -1.22
N GLY A 46 1.73 8.99 -1.03
CA GLY A 46 2.50 8.83 0.20
C GLY A 46 1.82 9.45 1.42
N LEU A 47 1.28 10.66 1.30
CA LEU A 47 0.53 11.31 2.38
C LEU A 47 -0.72 10.52 2.76
N ILE A 48 -1.49 10.06 1.78
CA ILE A 48 -2.68 9.24 2.03
C ILE A 48 -2.29 7.96 2.78
N LEU A 49 -1.26 7.25 2.30
CA LEU A 49 -0.77 6.02 2.94
C LEU A 49 -0.20 6.26 4.33
N ALA A 50 0.54 7.34 4.55
CA ALA A 50 1.09 7.68 5.85
C ALA A 50 -0.02 7.97 6.87
N VAL A 51 -0.97 8.86 6.52
CA VAL A 51 -2.09 9.22 7.41
C VAL A 51 -2.94 7.99 7.73
N THR A 52 -3.34 7.24 6.70
CA THR A 52 -4.19 6.05 6.91
C THR A 52 -3.44 4.93 7.65
N GLY A 53 -2.15 4.73 7.37
CA GLY A 53 -1.29 3.75 8.03
C GLY A 53 -1.07 4.08 9.50
N PHE A 54 -0.67 5.32 9.83
CA PHE A 54 -0.51 5.74 11.23
C PHE A 54 -1.82 5.63 11.99
N HIS A 55 -2.96 5.99 11.39
CA HIS A 55 -4.26 5.79 12.02
C HIS A 55 -4.53 4.29 12.30
N LEU A 56 -4.28 3.39 11.35
CA LEU A 56 -4.41 1.94 11.57
C LEU A 56 -3.52 1.45 12.71
N THR A 57 -2.25 1.87 12.74
CA THR A 57 -1.26 1.45 13.73
C THR A 57 -1.55 1.98 15.13
N PHE A 58 -2.07 3.21 15.27
CA PHE A 58 -2.28 3.83 16.58
C PHE A 58 -3.66 3.60 17.17
N THR A 59 -4.69 3.44 16.33
CA THR A 59 -6.08 3.33 16.81
C THR A 59 -6.66 1.93 16.72
N TRP A 60 -5.97 1.02 16.02
CA TRP A 60 -6.37 -0.37 15.82
C TRP A 60 -7.85 -0.52 15.43
N PRO A 61 -8.32 0.19 14.39
CA PRO A 61 -9.75 0.30 14.11
C PRO A 61 -10.32 -0.95 13.44
N ILE A 62 -9.49 -1.92 13.04
CA ILE A 62 -9.88 -3.18 12.40
C ILE A 62 -9.42 -4.39 13.24
N PRO A 63 -9.86 -5.63 12.96
CA PRO A 63 -9.56 -6.77 13.83
C PRO A 63 -8.07 -7.16 13.91
N ALA A 64 -7.58 -7.28 15.14
CA ALA A 64 -6.37 -8.01 15.52
C ALA A 64 -5.14 -7.73 14.63
N GLN A 65 -4.66 -8.77 13.93
CA GLN A 65 -3.39 -8.81 13.23
C GLN A 65 -3.38 -7.97 11.94
N TYR A 66 -4.56 -7.62 11.42
CA TYR A 66 -4.67 -6.80 10.21
C TYR A 66 -4.19 -5.36 10.43
N ASN A 67 -4.26 -4.84 11.66
CA ASN A 67 -3.68 -3.53 11.99
C ASN A 67 -2.16 -3.53 11.81
N ILE A 68 -1.50 -4.62 12.19
CA ILE A 68 -0.04 -4.77 12.05
C ILE A 68 0.30 -5.04 10.58
N ALA A 69 -0.33 -6.06 9.99
CA ALA A 69 -0.02 -6.50 8.63
C ALA A 69 -0.24 -5.42 7.56
N PHE A 70 -1.17 -4.48 7.79
CA PHE A 70 -1.40 -3.36 6.87
C PHE A 70 -0.93 -2.01 7.44
N GLY A 71 -1.26 -1.67 8.68
CA GLY A 71 -1.00 -0.35 9.24
C GLY A 71 0.47 0.03 9.23
N GLU A 72 1.34 -0.83 9.80
CA GLU A 72 2.78 -0.53 9.89
C GLU A 72 3.44 -0.45 8.50
N PRO A 73 3.23 -1.40 7.57
CA PRO A 73 3.73 -1.26 6.20
C PRO A 73 3.23 -0.01 5.47
N LEU A 74 1.95 0.34 5.60
CA LEU A 74 1.37 1.52 4.94
C LEU A 74 1.95 2.82 5.51
N ALA A 75 2.09 2.91 6.83
CA ALA A 75 2.67 4.07 7.50
C ALA A 75 4.13 4.28 7.06
N TYR A 76 4.92 3.19 7.05
CA TYR A 76 6.32 3.23 6.66
C TYR A 76 6.48 3.57 5.16
N PHE A 77 5.78 2.85 4.29
CA PHE A 77 5.85 3.07 2.85
C PHE A 77 5.35 4.47 2.45
N GLY A 78 4.24 4.91 3.04
CA GLY A 78 3.72 6.26 2.83
C GLY A 78 4.71 7.35 3.22
N THR A 79 5.34 7.22 4.38
CA THR A 79 6.38 8.15 4.86
C THR A 79 7.56 8.19 3.88
N LEU A 80 8.04 7.04 3.42
CA LEU A 80 9.12 6.98 2.44
C LEU A 80 8.73 7.58 1.09
N LEU A 81 7.49 7.43 0.65
CA LEU A 81 7.01 8.07 -0.58
C LEU A 81 6.95 9.60 -0.44
N VAL A 82 6.59 10.14 0.72
CA VAL A 82 6.62 11.60 0.98
C VAL A 82 8.05 12.12 0.94
N ILE A 83 8.98 11.45 1.63
CA ILE A 83 10.40 11.82 1.63
C ILE A 83 10.99 11.66 0.22
N GLY A 84 10.71 10.54 -0.45
CA GLY A 84 11.16 10.24 -1.79
C GLY A 84 10.61 11.23 -2.83
N SER A 85 9.36 11.67 -2.69
CA SER A 85 8.75 12.73 -3.51
C SER A 85 9.50 14.07 -3.34
N ALA A 86 9.83 14.42 -2.10
CA ALA A 86 10.60 15.62 -1.80
C ALA A 86 12.02 15.56 -2.42
N ALA A 87 12.69 14.40 -2.35
CA ALA A 87 13.99 14.20 -2.99
C ALA A 87 13.87 14.23 -4.53
N LEU A 88 12.91 13.50 -5.09
CA LEU A 88 12.68 13.39 -6.53
C LEU A 88 12.36 14.74 -7.17
N SER A 89 11.49 15.55 -6.56
CA SER A 89 11.13 16.89 -7.06
C SER A 89 12.35 17.83 -7.15
N ARG A 90 13.31 17.67 -6.25
CA ARG A 90 14.55 18.45 -6.18
C ARG A 90 15.71 17.85 -7.00
N GLY A 91 15.53 16.66 -7.57
CA GLY A 91 16.61 15.95 -8.26
C GLY A 91 17.72 15.46 -7.33
N VAL A 92 17.41 15.30 -6.04
CA VAL A 92 18.33 14.70 -5.07
C VAL A 92 18.38 13.20 -5.29
N ASP A 93 19.55 12.61 -5.07
CA ASP A 93 19.74 11.16 -5.15
C ASP A 93 18.76 10.42 -4.22
N LEU A 94 18.10 9.41 -4.78
CA LEU A 94 17.19 8.52 -4.06
C LEU A 94 17.92 7.39 -3.34
N GLY A 95 19.25 7.25 -3.50
CA GLY A 95 20.08 6.22 -2.88
C GLY A 95 19.79 6.03 -1.38
N PRO A 96 19.97 7.05 -0.53
CA PRO A 96 19.71 6.92 0.92
C PRO A 96 18.25 6.52 1.25
N VAL A 97 17.27 7.12 0.56
CA VAL A 97 15.85 6.81 0.76
C VAL A 97 15.54 5.38 0.31
N SER A 98 16.19 4.90 -0.74
CA SER A 98 16.01 3.53 -1.23
C SER A 98 16.53 2.47 -0.27
N VAL A 99 17.61 2.76 0.47
CA VAL A 99 18.13 1.84 1.50
C VAL A 99 17.12 1.68 2.64
N LEU A 100 16.48 2.78 3.07
CA LEU A 100 15.37 2.70 4.02
C LEU A 100 14.19 1.92 3.42
N GLY A 101 13.88 2.15 2.14
CA GLY A 101 12.91 1.36 1.39
C GLY A 101 13.19 -0.14 1.42
N ALA A 102 14.45 -0.56 1.28
CA ALA A 102 14.83 -1.96 1.34
C ALA A 102 14.55 -2.60 2.71
N LEU A 103 14.73 -1.85 3.82
CA LEU A 103 14.36 -2.32 5.16
C LEU A 103 12.85 -2.53 5.29
N GLY A 104 12.04 -1.60 4.78
CA GLY A 104 10.59 -1.79 4.66
C GLY A 104 10.23 -3.00 3.79
N GLY A 105 11.04 -3.26 2.75
CA GLY A 105 10.92 -4.44 1.92
C GLY A 105 11.13 -5.75 2.68
N VAL A 106 12.15 -5.81 3.55
CA VAL A 106 12.38 -6.94 4.45
C VAL A 106 11.17 -7.15 5.38
N THR A 107 10.62 -6.08 5.94
CA THR A 107 9.40 -6.16 6.76
C THR A 107 8.24 -6.76 5.97
N ASN A 108 8.03 -6.36 4.72
CA ASN A 108 6.99 -6.96 3.85
C ASN A 108 7.25 -8.45 3.57
N LEU A 109 8.51 -8.88 3.42
CA LEU A 109 8.84 -10.29 3.27
C LEU A 109 8.52 -11.10 4.54
N VAL A 110 8.75 -10.53 5.73
CA VAL A 110 8.35 -11.13 7.01
C VAL A 110 6.83 -11.23 7.10
N VAL A 111 6.11 -10.18 6.73
CA VAL A 111 4.63 -10.19 6.70
C VAL A 111 4.12 -11.25 5.70
N ALA A 112 4.72 -11.36 4.51
CA ALA A 112 4.37 -12.40 3.54
C ALA A 112 4.57 -13.81 4.12
N ALA A 113 5.72 -14.05 4.76
CA ALA A 113 6.01 -15.33 5.41
C ALA A 113 5.02 -15.64 6.54
N ALA A 114 4.65 -14.65 7.36
CA ALA A 114 3.67 -14.80 8.42
C ALA A 114 2.27 -15.11 7.87
N ILE A 115 1.81 -14.39 6.85
CA ILE A 115 0.54 -14.64 6.16
C ILE A 115 0.49 -16.09 5.64
N PHE A 116 1.58 -16.53 4.99
CA PHE A 116 1.66 -17.88 4.45
C PHE A 116 1.64 -18.95 5.55
N ARG A 117 2.50 -18.78 6.57
CA ARG A 117 2.68 -19.75 7.65
C ARG A 117 1.45 -19.91 8.52
N TYR A 118 0.81 -18.80 8.88
CA TYR A 118 -0.29 -18.77 9.84
C TYR A 118 -1.67 -18.74 9.17
N ARG A 119 -1.74 -18.72 7.83
CA ARG A 119 -2.99 -18.70 7.05
C ARG A 119 -3.94 -17.58 7.50
N LEU A 120 -3.40 -16.36 7.63
CA LEU A 120 -4.08 -15.24 8.28
C LEU A 120 -5.36 -14.77 7.57
N THR A 121 -5.56 -15.15 6.30
CA THR A 121 -6.69 -14.71 5.48
C THR A 121 -7.15 -15.83 4.54
N SER A 122 -8.42 -15.80 4.13
CA SER A 122 -8.99 -16.75 3.15
C SER A 122 -8.29 -16.67 1.77
N ILE A 123 -7.74 -15.51 1.42
CA ILE A 123 -6.97 -15.28 0.19
C ILE A 123 -5.46 -15.41 0.42
N THR A 124 -5.04 -16.39 1.23
CA THR A 124 -3.65 -16.51 1.73
C THR A 124 -2.59 -16.39 0.62
N MET A 125 -2.77 -17.09 -0.51
CA MET A 125 -1.77 -17.09 -1.57
C MET A 125 -1.63 -15.71 -2.24
N THR A 126 -2.76 -15.09 -2.57
CA THR A 126 -2.80 -13.73 -3.13
C THR A 126 -2.13 -12.74 -2.20
N ALA A 127 -2.48 -12.75 -0.91
CA ALA A 127 -1.89 -11.86 0.08
C ALA A 127 -0.38 -12.11 0.26
N THR A 128 0.05 -13.38 0.28
CA THR A 128 1.48 -13.73 0.33
C THR A 128 2.23 -13.14 -0.88
N MET A 129 1.66 -13.24 -2.08
CA MET A 129 2.28 -12.70 -3.29
C MET A 129 2.27 -11.16 -3.32
N MET A 130 1.23 -10.50 -2.80
CA MET A 130 1.16 -9.04 -2.69
C MET A 130 2.32 -8.47 -1.86
N PHE A 131 2.49 -9.00 -0.65
CA PHE A 131 3.55 -8.57 0.27
C PHE A 131 4.92 -9.08 -0.20
N GLY A 132 4.99 -10.31 -0.73
CA GLY A 132 6.23 -10.90 -1.24
C GLY A 132 6.81 -10.13 -2.43
N ALA A 133 5.99 -9.85 -3.45
CA ALA A 133 6.43 -9.13 -4.64
C ALA A 133 6.80 -7.67 -4.32
N SER A 134 6.00 -6.96 -3.51
CA SER A 134 6.33 -5.60 -3.08
C SER A 134 7.58 -5.55 -2.21
N GLY A 135 7.75 -6.51 -1.30
CA GLY A 135 8.92 -6.63 -0.45
C GLY A 135 10.19 -6.87 -1.26
N LEU A 136 10.15 -7.83 -2.20
CA LEU A 136 11.29 -8.12 -3.06
C LEU A 136 11.63 -6.95 -3.99
N ALA A 137 10.63 -6.27 -4.54
CA ALA A 137 10.85 -5.07 -5.34
C ALA A 137 11.60 -3.98 -4.54
N ALA A 138 11.18 -3.74 -3.30
CA ALA A 138 11.78 -2.74 -2.43
C ALA A 138 13.22 -3.10 -2.03
N VAL A 139 13.51 -4.37 -1.74
CA VAL A 139 14.87 -4.86 -1.46
C VAL A 139 15.81 -4.68 -2.66
N LEU A 140 15.30 -4.90 -3.88
CA LEU A 140 16.10 -4.76 -5.11
C LEU A 140 16.24 -3.30 -5.58
N PHE A 141 15.38 -2.39 -5.13
CA PHE A 141 15.31 -1.01 -5.62
C PHE A 141 16.61 -0.19 -5.49
N PRO A 142 17.43 -0.30 -4.41
CA PRO A 142 18.72 0.39 -4.34
C PRO A 142 19.68 0.02 -5.47
N PHE A 143 19.57 -1.20 -5.99
CA PHE A 143 20.46 -1.75 -7.02
C PHE A 143 19.94 -1.53 -8.44
N ARG A 144 18.81 -0.82 -8.61
CA ARG A 144 18.12 -0.65 -9.89
C ARG A 144 18.95 0.03 -10.98
N SER A 145 19.91 0.88 -10.60
CA SER A 145 20.80 1.58 -11.55
C SER A 145 21.97 0.71 -12.03
N GLY A 146 22.31 -0.36 -11.30
CA GLY A 146 23.48 -1.18 -11.59
C GLY A 146 23.30 -2.17 -12.76
N SER A 147 22.08 -2.60 -13.06
CA SER A 147 21.82 -3.46 -14.22
C SER A 147 20.41 -3.34 -14.79
N ARG A 148 20.29 -3.50 -16.12
CA ARG A 148 18.99 -3.52 -16.81
C ARG A 148 18.11 -4.67 -16.34
N LEU A 149 18.71 -5.80 -15.93
CA LEU A 149 17.99 -6.94 -15.40
C LEU A 149 17.34 -6.59 -14.06
N VAL A 150 18.11 -6.07 -13.10
CA VAL A 150 17.57 -5.65 -11.79
C VAL A 150 16.49 -4.60 -11.95
N ARG A 151 16.70 -3.59 -12.80
CA ARG A 151 15.69 -2.57 -13.08
C ARG A 151 14.39 -3.17 -13.62
N SER A 152 14.49 -4.07 -14.59
CA SER A 152 13.32 -4.76 -15.18
C SER A 152 12.62 -5.62 -14.14
N SER A 153 13.37 -6.35 -13.30
CA SER A 153 12.82 -7.16 -12.22
C SER A 153 12.06 -6.31 -11.20
N VAL A 154 12.62 -5.17 -10.78
CA VAL A 154 11.93 -4.22 -9.89
C VAL A 154 10.63 -3.74 -10.51
N ALA A 155 10.65 -3.31 -11.78
CA ALA A 155 9.45 -2.83 -12.46
C ALA A 155 8.37 -3.92 -12.58
N VAL A 156 8.75 -5.15 -12.93
CA VAL A 156 7.82 -6.30 -13.03
C VAL A 156 7.25 -6.68 -11.67
N LEU A 157 8.06 -6.70 -10.62
CA LEU A 157 7.59 -7.01 -9.27
C LEU A 157 6.63 -5.95 -8.74
N LEU A 158 6.91 -4.66 -8.98
CA LEU A 158 5.99 -3.56 -8.65
C LEU A 158 4.67 -3.67 -9.43
N LEU A 159 4.73 -4.04 -10.71
CA LEU A 159 3.55 -4.27 -11.54
C LEU A 159 2.69 -5.42 -11.00
N ILE A 160 3.31 -6.57 -10.69
CA ILE A 160 2.63 -7.74 -10.12
C ILE A 160 2.00 -7.36 -8.77
N ALA A 161 2.76 -6.74 -7.87
CA ALA A 161 2.25 -6.32 -6.57
C ALA A 161 1.07 -5.35 -6.73
N GLY A 162 1.22 -4.32 -7.55
CA GLY A 162 0.17 -3.33 -7.83
C GLY A 162 -1.11 -3.99 -8.37
N ALA A 163 -0.99 -4.92 -9.32
CA ALA A 163 -2.13 -5.66 -9.85
C ALA A 163 -2.83 -6.52 -8.78
N LEU A 164 -2.08 -7.24 -7.95
CA LEU A 164 -2.66 -8.07 -6.88
C LEU A 164 -3.33 -7.23 -5.79
N PHE A 165 -2.72 -6.11 -5.38
CA PHE A 165 -3.37 -5.13 -4.52
C PHE A 165 -4.64 -4.57 -5.16
N GLY A 166 -4.61 -4.32 -6.47
CA GLY A 166 -5.75 -3.77 -7.21
C GLY A 166 -6.93 -4.73 -7.26
N VAL A 167 -6.70 -6.00 -7.59
CA VAL A 167 -7.73 -7.05 -7.57
C VAL A 167 -8.32 -7.19 -6.16
N THR A 168 -7.48 -7.16 -5.13
CA THR A 168 -7.93 -7.23 -3.73
C THR A 168 -8.75 -5.99 -3.34
N ALA A 169 -8.34 -4.80 -3.76
CA ALA A 169 -9.07 -3.56 -3.52
C ALA A 169 -10.44 -3.57 -4.20
N CYS A 170 -10.51 -3.98 -5.48
CA CYS A 170 -11.76 -4.13 -6.22
C CYS A 170 -12.70 -5.13 -5.53
N GLY A 171 -12.20 -6.31 -5.15
CA GLY A 171 -12.98 -7.30 -4.42
C GLY A 171 -13.51 -6.77 -3.10
N ALA A 172 -12.70 -6.03 -2.35
CA ALA A 172 -13.11 -5.42 -1.09
C ALA A 172 -14.16 -4.31 -1.29
N TYR A 173 -14.04 -3.46 -2.31
CA TYR A 173 -15.09 -2.49 -2.67
C TYR A 173 -16.40 -3.17 -3.05
N LEU A 174 -16.35 -4.19 -3.90
CA LEU A 174 -17.55 -4.95 -4.28
C LEU A 174 -18.21 -5.59 -3.06
N HIS A 175 -17.42 -6.15 -2.14
CA HIS A 175 -17.95 -6.73 -0.91
C HIS A 175 -18.60 -5.67 -0.01
N HIS A 176 -17.98 -4.49 0.16
CA HIS A 176 -18.54 -3.40 0.96
C HIS A 176 -19.83 -2.81 0.38
N LEU A 177 -20.02 -2.91 -0.93
CA LEU A 177 -21.21 -2.41 -1.63
C LEU A 177 -22.30 -3.48 -1.82
N ALA A 178 -22.01 -4.74 -1.49
CA ALA A 178 -22.97 -5.83 -1.64
C ALA A 178 -24.13 -5.72 -0.64
N PRO A 179 -25.37 -6.11 -1.03
CA PRO A 179 -26.50 -6.18 -0.09
C PRO A 179 -26.21 -7.09 1.10
N GLY A 180 -26.64 -6.68 2.31
CA GLY A 180 -26.38 -7.40 3.55
C GLY A 180 -24.99 -7.18 4.18
N SER A 181 -24.17 -6.28 3.63
CA SER A 181 -22.88 -5.88 4.20
C SER A 181 -23.00 -4.60 5.05
N PHE A 182 -22.56 -3.45 4.55
CA PHE A 182 -22.61 -2.15 5.21
C PHE A 182 -23.95 -1.42 5.05
N ASP A 183 -24.87 -1.92 4.23
CA ASP A 183 -26.23 -1.40 4.08
C ASP A 183 -27.02 -1.42 5.39
N ARG A 184 -26.65 -2.29 6.33
CA ARG A 184 -27.23 -2.39 7.68
C ARG A 184 -26.51 -1.53 8.72
N TRP A 185 -25.41 -0.86 8.36
CA TRP A 185 -24.66 -0.02 9.29
C TRP A 185 -25.40 1.29 9.55
N ILE A 186 -25.68 1.57 10.83
CA ILE A 186 -26.31 2.82 11.28
C ILE A 186 -25.37 3.50 12.28
N PRO A 187 -25.00 4.80 12.06
CA PRO A 187 -24.23 5.56 13.04
C PRO A 187 -24.85 5.47 14.43
N ALA A 188 -24.04 5.41 15.49
CA ALA A 188 -24.55 5.33 16.86
C ALA A 188 -25.56 6.45 17.17
N GLN A 189 -25.34 7.63 16.60
CA GLN A 189 -26.20 8.81 16.70
C GLN A 189 -27.58 8.60 16.05
N ALA A 190 -27.66 7.82 14.97
CA ALA A 190 -28.90 7.57 14.24
C ALA A 190 -29.72 6.40 14.82
N ARG A 191 -29.11 5.52 15.63
CA ARG A 191 -29.81 4.41 16.31
C ARG A 191 -30.81 4.87 17.38
N GLY A 192 -30.57 6.02 18.02
CA GLY A 192 -31.51 6.61 18.98
C GLY A 192 -32.73 7.27 18.31
N ALA A 193 -32.58 7.76 17.08
CA ALA A 193 -33.65 8.42 16.34
C ALA A 193 -34.65 7.44 15.69
N SER A 194 -34.23 6.19 15.42
CA SER A 194 -35.10 5.14 14.90
C SER A 194 -35.99 4.51 15.97
N ALA A 195 -35.51 4.39 17.21
CA ALA A 195 -36.29 3.83 18.33
C ALA A 195 -37.42 4.76 18.85
N ALA A 196 -37.39 6.04 18.50
CA ALA A 196 -38.43 7.01 18.87
C ALA A 196 -39.55 7.13 17.81
N ARG A 197 -39.50 6.33 16.74
CA ARG A 197 -40.47 6.32 15.64
C ARG A 197 -41.28 5.01 15.54
N GLU A 198 -41.06 4.09 16.45
CA GLU A 198 -41.87 2.87 16.66
C GLU A 198 -42.68 3.02 17.96
#